data_AF-A0A7S3A2V5-F1
#
_entry.id   AF-A0A7S3A2V5-F1
#
_cell.length_a   1.000
_cell.length_b   1.000
_cell.length_c   1.000
_cell.angle_alpha   90.00
_cell.angle_beta   90.00
_cell.angle_gamma   90.00
#
_symmetry.space_group_name_H-M   'P 1'
#
loop_
_entity.id
_entity.type
_entity.pdbx_description
1 polymer ?
#
loop_
_entity_poly.entity_id
_entity_poly.type
_entity_poly.pdbx_seq_one_letter_code
_entity_poly.pdbx_strand_id
1 'polypeptide(L)'
;MKLECMKGEKRFKEALECYETSNAKSISRYGAEDPVTYNNRGNAHAGLGEWDKAVEFYHKAAEMNKNYVFARANEALALYQLGSYEKVSLCIAGYSVRKPFQI
;
A
#
# COMPACT_ATOMS: atom_id res chain seq x y z
N MET A 1 19.97 -13.71 14.37
CA MET A 1 19.77 -12.37 13.77
C MET A 1 19.97 -12.30 12.25
N LYS A 2 21.18 -12.36 11.66
CA LYS A 2 21.34 -12.13 10.20
C LYS A 2 20.63 -13.16 9.30
N LEU A 3 20.55 -14.42 9.73
CA LEU A 3 19.87 -15.51 9.03
C LEU A 3 18.34 -15.41 9.05
N GLU A 4 17.74 -14.86 10.12
CA GLU A 4 16.28 -14.67 10.20
C GLU A 4 15.82 -13.49 9.35
N CYS A 5 16.63 -12.41 9.30
CA CYS A 5 16.39 -11.25 8.43
C CYS A 5 16.34 -11.68 6.95
N MET A 6 17.34 -12.42 6.47
CA MET A 6 17.36 -12.92 5.08
C MET A 6 16.21 -13.89 4.77
N LYS A 7 15.78 -14.70 5.75
CA LYS A 7 14.60 -15.56 5.60
C LYS A 7 13.31 -14.73 5.48
N GLY A 8 13.18 -13.64 6.24
CA GLY A 8 12.06 -12.70 6.14
C GLY A 8 11.99 -12.04 4.77
N GLU A 9 13.09 -11.44 4.32
CA GLU A 9 13.17 -10.78 3.01
C GLU A 9 12.82 -11.73 1.85
N LYS A 10 13.33 -12.96 1.88
CA LYS A 10 13.00 -13.98 0.88
C LYS A 10 11.50 -14.29 0.87
N ARG A 11 10.89 -14.46 2.05
CA ARG A 11 9.46 -14.77 2.18
C ARG A 11 8.57 -13.64 1.67
N PHE A 12 8.95 -12.38 1.87
CA PHE A 12 8.18 -11.26 1.34
C PHE A 12 8.26 -11.16 -0.19
N LYS A 13 9.45 -11.43 -0.78
CA LYS A 13 9.60 -11.50 -2.25
C LYS A 13 8.76 -12.62 -2.86
N GLU A 14 8.78 -13.81 -2.26
CA GLU A 14 7.93 -14.94 -2.68
C GLU A 14 6.43 -14.60 -2.54
N ALA A 15 6.04 -13.86 -1.51
CA ALA A 15 4.67 -13.40 -1.33
C ALA A 15 4.24 -12.44 -2.44
N LEU A 16 5.11 -11.51 -2.85
CA LEU A 16 4.85 -10.58 -3.96
C LEU A 16 4.62 -11.33 -5.27
N GLU A 17 5.46 -12.32 -5.59
CA GLU A 17 5.30 -13.17 -6.79
C GLU A 17 3.99 -13.96 -6.73
N CYS A 18 3.63 -14.50 -5.56
CA CYS A 18 2.32 -15.13 -5.35
C CYS A 18 1.15 -14.16 -5.60
N TYR A 19 1.27 -12.90 -5.18
CA TYR A 19 0.24 -11.90 -5.43
C TYR A 19 0.18 -11.46 -6.90
N GLU A 20 1.30 -11.38 -7.61
CA GLU A 20 1.32 -11.10 -9.06
C GLU A 20 0.65 -12.23 -9.86
N THR A 21 1.02 -13.47 -9.57
CA THR A 21 0.43 -14.64 -10.24
C THR A 21 -1.04 -14.82 -9.88
N SER A 22 -1.43 -14.61 -8.63
CA SER A 22 -2.84 -14.61 -8.19
C SER A 22 -3.64 -13.52 -8.91
N ASN A 23 -3.07 -12.32 -9.04
CA ASN A 23 -3.71 -11.21 -9.72
C ASN A 23 -3.94 -11.49 -11.20
N ALA A 24 -2.93 -12.00 -11.90
CA ALA A 24 -3.08 -12.42 -13.30
C ALA A 24 -4.22 -13.44 -13.47
N LYS A 25 -4.32 -14.40 -12.54
CA LYS A 25 -5.43 -15.37 -12.51
C LYS A 25 -6.78 -14.71 -12.20
N SER A 26 -6.84 -13.77 -11.25
CA SER A 26 -8.07 -13.07 -10.88
C SER A 26 -8.60 -12.21 -12.02
N ILE A 27 -7.74 -11.40 -12.65
CA ILE A 27 -8.09 -10.57 -13.81
C ILE A 27 -8.59 -11.47 -14.96
N SER A 28 -7.93 -12.60 -15.21
CA SER A 28 -8.37 -13.55 -16.24
C SER A 28 -9.71 -14.21 -15.94
N ARG A 29 -10.03 -14.50 -14.67
CA ARG A 29 -11.25 -15.22 -14.29
C ARG A 29 -12.45 -14.32 -14.02
N TYR A 30 -12.20 -13.15 -13.44
CA TYR A 30 -13.23 -12.26 -12.89
C TYR A 30 -13.18 -10.85 -13.50
N GLY A 31 -12.19 -10.55 -14.35
CA GLY A 31 -12.07 -9.26 -15.03
C GLY A 31 -11.66 -8.08 -14.16
N ALA A 32 -11.44 -8.30 -12.85
CA ALA A 32 -11.14 -7.23 -11.90
C ALA A 32 -10.16 -7.68 -10.81
N GLU A 33 -9.39 -6.72 -10.33
CA GLU A 33 -8.55 -6.85 -9.14
C GLU A 33 -9.40 -6.60 -7.89
N ASP A 34 -8.96 -7.12 -6.73
CA ASP A 34 -9.66 -6.93 -5.47
C ASP A 34 -8.84 -6.05 -4.48
N PRO A 35 -9.50 -5.25 -3.62
CA PRO A 35 -8.83 -4.34 -2.68
C PRO A 35 -8.01 -5.05 -1.60
N VAL A 36 -8.39 -6.27 -1.20
CA VAL A 36 -7.66 -7.13 -0.25
C VAL A 36 -6.31 -7.56 -0.83
N THR A 37 -6.26 -7.94 -2.10
CA THR A 37 -5.01 -8.27 -2.78
C THR A 37 -4.04 -7.09 -2.78
N TYR A 38 -4.55 -5.88 -3.03
CA TYR A 38 -3.76 -4.65 -2.93
C TYR A 38 -3.23 -4.38 -1.52
N ASN A 39 -4.08 -4.51 -0.50
CA ASN A 39 -3.64 -4.38 0.88
C ASN A 39 -2.56 -5.41 1.26
N ASN A 40 -2.68 -6.64 0.79
CA ASN A 40 -1.70 -7.69 1.06
C ASN A 40 -0.36 -7.46 0.37
N ARG A 41 -0.36 -6.88 -0.85
CA ARG A 41 0.87 -6.40 -1.50
C ARG A 41 1.54 -5.29 -0.69
N GLY A 42 0.75 -4.33 -0.21
CA GLY A 42 1.23 -3.28 0.68
C GLY A 42 1.93 -3.85 1.91
N ASN A 43 1.33 -4.87 2.55
CA ASN A 43 1.93 -5.56 3.71
C ASN A 43 3.27 -6.23 3.38
N ALA A 44 3.41 -6.83 2.20
CA ALA A 44 4.66 -7.45 1.79
C ALA A 44 5.78 -6.41 1.54
N HIS A 45 5.45 -5.28 0.91
CA HIS A 45 6.39 -4.15 0.75
C HIS A 45 6.77 -3.51 2.09
N ALA A 46 5.81 -3.32 2.99
CA ALA A 46 6.05 -2.90 4.37
C ALA A 46 7.03 -3.87 5.09
N GLY A 47 6.85 -5.17 4.92
CA GLY A 47 7.76 -6.20 5.45
C GLY A 47 9.18 -6.15 4.89
N LEU A 48 9.35 -5.62 3.67
CA LEU A 48 10.66 -5.34 3.05
C LEU A 48 11.25 -3.98 3.45
N GLY A 49 10.52 -3.17 4.22
CA GLY A 49 10.90 -1.78 4.53
C GLY A 49 10.68 -0.80 3.38
N GLU A 50 10.02 -1.23 2.29
CA GLU A 50 9.65 -0.42 1.13
C GLU A 50 8.34 0.32 1.40
N TRP A 51 8.36 1.19 2.42
CA TRP A 51 7.18 1.87 2.94
C TRP A 51 6.49 2.80 1.93
N ASP A 52 7.27 3.38 1.01
CA ASP A 52 6.79 4.22 -0.09
C ASP A 52 5.86 3.44 -1.03
N LYS A 53 6.28 2.26 -1.48
CA LYS A 53 5.45 1.38 -2.30
C LYS A 53 4.27 0.82 -1.52
N ALA A 54 4.46 0.52 -0.23
CA ALA A 54 3.39 0.06 0.63
C ALA A 54 2.22 1.05 0.66
N VAL A 55 2.50 2.35 0.80
CA VAL A 55 1.50 3.43 0.76
C VAL A 55 0.72 3.43 -0.55
N GLU A 56 1.40 3.34 -1.71
CA GLU A 56 0.72 3.32 -3.01
C GLU A 56 -0.30 2.17 -3.12
N PHE A 57 0.08 0.98 -2.67
CA PHE A 57 -0.79 -0.19 -2.69
C PHE A 57 -1.95 -0.08 -1.69
N TYR A 58 -1.72 0.45 -0.49
CA TYR A 58 -2.80 0.69 0.48
C TYR A 58 -3.77 1.77 -0.01
N HIS A 59 -3.26 2.86 -0.59
CA HIS A 59 -4.08 3.91 -1.17
C HIS A 59 -4.99 3.35 -2.27
N LYS A 60 -4.43 2.56 -3.20
CA LYS A 60 -5.22 1.92 -4.26
C LYS A 60 -6.30 0.97 -3.71
N ALA A 61 -6.00 0.20 -2.66
CA ALA A 61 -7.00 -0.61 -1.97
C ALA A 61 -8.14 0.24 -1.36
N ALA A 62 -7.81 1.38 -0.77
CA ALA A 62 -8.77 2.31 -0.17
C ALA A 62 -9.61 3.05 -1.24
N GLU A 63 -9.06 3.34 -2.42
CA GLU A 63 -9.81 3.90 -3.54
C GLU A 63 -10.83 2.90 -4.12
N MET A 64 -10.42 1.64 -4.25
CA MET A 64 -11.30 0.57 -4.75
C MET A 64 -12.44 0.25 -3.78
N ASN A 65 -12.17 0.30 -2.48
CA ASN A 65 -13.19 0.14 -1.46
C ASN A 65 -13.00 1.19 -0.35
N LYS A 66 -13.79 2.27 -0.44
CA LYS A 66 -13.77 3.39 0.51
C LYS A 66 -14.09 2.98 1.95
N ASN A 67 -14.77 1.85 2.14
CA ASN A 67 -15.12 1.29 3.45
C ASN A 67 -14.09 0.25 3.94
N TYR A 68 -13.00 0.04 3.21
CA TYR A 68 -11.96 -0.90 3.62
C TYR A 68 -11.03 -0.28 4.66
N VAL A 69 -11.50 -0.30 5.91
CA VAL A 69 -10.83 0.33 7.06
C VAL A 69 -9.38 -0.15 7.23
N PHE A 70 -9.11 -1.42 6.95
CA PHE A 70 -7.77 -1.99 7.06
C PHE A 70 -6.77 -1.35 6.10
N ALA A 71 -7.17 -1.06 4.85
CA ALA A 71 -6.29 -0.40 3.89
C ALA A 71 -5.91 1.01 4.35
N ARG A 72 -6.90 1.80 4.82
CA ARG A 72 -6.67 3.14 5.38
C ARG A 72 -5.78 3.12 6.62
N ALA A 73 -6.00 2.15 7.51
CA ALA A 73 -5.21 2.00 8.73
C ALA A 73 -3.75 1.65 8.41
N ASN A 74 -3.54 0.73 7.45
CA ASN A 74 -2.21 0.34 7.02
C ASN A 74 -1.50 1.45 6.23
N GLU A 75 -2.23 2.23 5.42
CA GLU A 75 -1.72 3.43 4.77
C GLU A 75 -1.19 4.44 5.79
N ALA A 76 -1.99 4.76 6.81
CA ALA A 76 -1.60 5.68 7.88
C ALA A 76 -0.36 5.17 8.64
N LEU A 77 -0.29 3.85 8.91
CA LEU A 77 0.88 3.23 9.53
C LEU A 77 2.13 3.35 8.65
N ALA A 78 2.01 3.06 7.35
CA ALA A 78 3.13 3.15 6.42
C ALA A 78 3.61 4.60 6.24
N LEU A 79 2.70 5.57 6.21
CA LEU A 79 3.02 6.99 6.19
C LEU A 79 3.76 7.45 7.46
N TYR A 80 3.35 6.93 8.62
CA TYR A 80 4.05 7.17 9.89
C TYR A 80 5.49 6.59 9.85
N GLN A 81 5.66 5.37 9.34
CA GLN A 81 6.97 4.72 9.19
C GLN A 81 7.87 5.44 8.19
N LEU A 82 7.31 6.06 7.15
CA LEU A 82 8.04 6.87 6.17
C LEU A 82 8.61 8.18 6.78
N GLY A 83 8.27 8.51 8.04
CA GLY A 83 8.79 9.68 8.76
C GLY A 83 8.42 11.04 8.13
N SER A 84 7.57 11.04 7.09
CA SER A 84 7.32 12.20 6.25
C SER A 84 5.92 12.76 6.51
N TYR A 85 5.75 13.41 7.67
CA TYR A 85 4.59 14.27 7.94
C TYR A 85 4.34 15.30 6.81
N GLU A 86 5.36 15.64 6.01
CA GLU A 86 5.26 16.54 4.85
C GLU A 86 4.49 15.96 3.65
N LYS A 87 4.63 14.67 3.33
CA LYS A 87 3.89 14.05 2.19
C LYS A 87 2.43 13.78 2.54
N VAL A 88 2.16 13.46 3.81
CA VAL A 88 0.80 13.30 4.34
C VAL A 88 0.03 14.61 4.18
N SER A 89 0.61 15.75 4.60
CA SER A 89 0.03 17.08 4.41
C SER A 89 -0.35 17.36 2.94
N LEU A 90 0.51 16.99 1.99
CA LEU A 90 0.27 17.21 0.56
C LEU A 90 -0.85 16.32 -0.01
N CYS A 91 -0.97 15.06 0.45
CA CYS A 91 -2.01 14.14 -0.02
C CYS A 91 -3.39 14.49 0.57
N ILE A 92 -3.45 14.91 1.84
CA ILE A 92 -4.71 15.43 2.43
C ILE A 92 -5.08 16.79 1.83
N ALA A 93 -4.09 17.64 1.52
CA ALA A 93 -4.31 18.90 0.81
C ALA A 93 -4.79 18.65 -0.64
N GLY A 94 -4.35 17.60 -1.34
CA GLY A 94 -4.91 17.22 -2.63
C GLY A 94 -6.42 16.93 -2.59
N TYR A 95 -6.93 16.48 -1.44
CA TYR A 95 -8.36 16.32 -1.17
C TYR A 95 -9.05 17.58 -0.59
N SER A 96 -8.30 18.62 -0.19
CA SER A 96 -8.86 19.83 0.42
C SER A 96 -7.95 21.09 0.29
N VAL A 97 -7.45 21.41 -0.90
CA VAL A 97 -7.14 22.79 -1.28
C VAL A 97 -8.13 23.23 -2.35
N ARG A 98 -9.28 23.73 -1.87
CA ARG A 98 -9.78 24.99 -2.43
C ARG A 98 -8.57 25.92 -2.50
N LYS A 99 -8.24 26.36 -3.71
CA LYS A 99 -7.15 27.26 -4.03
C LYS A 99 -6.91 28.27 -2.88
N PRO A 100 -5.67 28.47 -2.41
CA PRO A 100 -5.40 29.62 -1.57
C PRO A 100 -5.77 30.86 -2.40
N PHE A 101 -6.69 31.66 -1.89
CA PHE A 101 -6.97 32.99 -2.39
C PHE A 101 -5.63 33.74 -2.46
N GLN A 102 -5.17 34.05 -3.67
CA GLN A 102 -4.15 35.05 -3.87
C GLN A 102 -4.78 36.41 -3.61
N ILE A 103 -4.11 37.17 -2.75
CA ILE A 103 -4.41 38.55 -2.34
C ILE A 103 -4.24 39.48 -3.54
#